data_AF-A0A0M0X260-F1
#
_entry.id   AF-A0A0M0X260-F1
#
_cell.length_a   1.000
_cell.length_b   1.000
_cell.length_c   1.000
_cell.angle_alpha   90.00
_cell.angle_beta   90.00
_cell.angle_gamma   90.00
#
_symmetry.space_group_name_H-M   'P 1'
#
loop_
_entity.id
_entity.type
_entity.pdbx_description
1 polymer ?
#
loop_
_entity_poly.entity_id
_entity_poly.type
_entity_poly.pdbx_seq_one_letter_code
_entity_poly.pdbx_strand_id
1 'polypeptide(L)'
;MKAPFKKIFLTSILIMSFTPIGYANNVIQQHANGEEGQLIYHVKYDYDAICKVLGITQKVYDQYWKEGLSIVDMAKKEGIERREIESYFIAFHYQEMQKWRKKGAMNEHHYFNLVYELKDQIKDFIERNPNKE
;
A
#
# COMPACT_ATOMS: atom_id res chain seq x y z
N MET A 1 -35.90 -44.36 -39.00
CA MET A 1 -34.44 -44.12 -38.98
C MET A 1 -34.18 -42.96 -38.01
N LYS A 2 -33.41 -43.19 -36.94
CA LYS A 2 -33.14 -42.20 -35.88
C LYS A 2 -32.02 -41.26 -36.34
N ALA A 3 -32.24 -39.95 -36.23
CA ALA A 3 -31.18 -38.94 -36.25
C ALA A 3 -31.35 -38.03 -35.02
N PRO A 4 -30.35 -37.94 -34.11
CA PRO A 4 -30.50 -37.16 -32.87
C PRO A 4 -29.45 -36.05 -32.77
N PHE A 5 -29.80 -34.78 -32.94
CA PHE A 5 -28.91 -33.64 -32.66
C PHE A 5 -29.79 -32.38 -32.59
N LYS A 6 -29.66 -31.42 -31.68
CA LYS A 6 -28.88 -31.20 -30.45
C LYS A 6 -29.62 -30.05 -29.75
N LYS A 7 -29.85 -30.11 -28.43
CA LYS A 7 -30.43 -28.99 -27.67
C LYS A 7 -29.46 -27.80 -27.70
N ILE A 8 -29.88 -26.68 -28.28
CA ILE A 8 -29.13 -25.41 -28.22
C ILE A 8 -29.55 -24.72 -26.91
N PHE A 9 -28.68 -24.77 -25.90
CA PHE A 9 -28.77 -23.88 -24.75
C PHE A 9 -28.21 -22.52 -25.17
N LEU A 10 -29.09 -21.53 -25.29
CA LEU A 10 -28.70 -20.14 -25.54
C LEU A 10 -28.35 -19.50 -24.19
N THR A 11 -27.10 -19.63 -23.75
CA THR A 11 -26.60 -18.93 -22.56
C THR A 11 -26.20 -17.51 -22.99
N SER A 12 -27.07 -16.54 -22.72
CA SER A 12 -26.79 -15.12 -22.99
C SER A 12 -25.76 -14.61 -21.97
N ILE A 13 -24.49 -14.46 -22.38
CA ILE A 13 -23.46 -13.80 -21.58
C ILE A 13 -23.53 -12.30 -21.90
N LEU A 14 -24.17 -11.54 -21.01
CA LEU A 14 -24.13 -10.08 -21.02
C LEU A 14 -22.73 -9.63 -20.53
N ILE A 15 -21.82 -9.36 -21.46
CA ILE A 15 -20.54 -8.72 -21.15
C ILE A 15 -20.83 -7.24 -20.89
N MET A 16 -21.08 -6.85 -19.64
CA MET A 16 -20.94 -5.46 -19.24
C MET A 16 -19.46 -5.10 -19.31
N SER A 17 -19.06 -4.44 -20.39
CA SER A 17 -17.78 -3.76 -20.47
C SER A 17 -17.76 -2.63 -19.44
N PHE A 18 -17.25 -2.91 -18.25
CA PHE A 18 -16.74 -1.87 -17.38
C PHE A 18 -15.57 -1.21 -18.12
N THR A 19 -15.77 -0.02 -18.65
CA THR A 19 -14.66 0.87 -18.98
C THR A 19 -14.16 1.43 -17.65
N PRO A 20 -12.96 1.06 -17.16
CA PRO A 20 -12.33 1.86 -16.13
C PRO A 20 -12.03 3.22 -16.77
N ILE A 21 -12.67 4.26 -16.26
CA ILE A 21 -12.33 5.65 -16.57
C ILE A 21 -10.85 5.82 -16.22
N GLY A 22 -10.02 5.84 -17.27
CA GLY A 22 -8.56 5.88 -17.18
C GLY A 22 -8.09 7.28 -16.79
N TYR A 23 -8.14 7.62 -15.51
CA TYR A 23 -7.50 8.82 -14.96
C TYR A 23 -6.06 8.53 -14.48
N ALA A 24 -5.36 7.59 -15.13
CA ALA A 24 -3.98 7.24 -14.79
C ALA A 24 -3.05 7.10 -16.02
N ASN A 25 -3.55 7.18 -17.25
CA ASN A 25 -2.73 6.87 -18.43
C ASN A 25 -1.70 7.95 -18.78
N ASN A 26 -1.95 9.22 -18.43
CA ASN A 26 -1.14 10.32 -18.93
C ASN A 26 0.15 10.51 -18.12
N VAL A 27 0.19 10.05 -16.86
CA VAL A 27 1.41 10.11 -16.01
C VAL A 27 2.30 8.88 -16.23
N ILE A 28 1.72 7.73 -16.60
CA ILE A 28 2.48 6.48 -16.75
C ILE A 28 3.19 6.41 -18.11
N GLN A 29 2.63 6.97 -19.18
CA GLN A 29 3.24 6.87 -20.51
C GLN A 29 4.49 7.74 -20.70
N GLN A 30 4.71 8.77 -19.89
CA GLN A 30 5.87 9.66 -20.05
C GLN A 30 7.17 9.11 -19.42
N HIS A 31 7.10 8.03 -18.63
CA HIS A 31 8.24 7.45 -17.91
C HIS A 31 8.61 6.02 -18.33
N ALA A 32 8.03 5.51 -19.42
CA ALA A 32 8.35 4.18 -19.95
C ALA A 32 9.66 4.14 -20.77
N ASN A 33 10.24 5.30 -21.08
CA ASN A 33 11.50 5.41 -21.81
C ASN A 33 12.61 5.94 -20.87
N GLY A 34 13.34 5.02 -20.22
CA GLY A 34 14.79 5.05 -20.00
C GLY A 34 15.57 6.30 -19.52
N GLU A 35 14.97 7.46 -19.28
CA GLU A 35 15.65 8.67 -18.80
C GLU A 35 15.26 8.99 -17.36
N GLU A 36 16.27 9.42 -16.59
CA GLU A 36 16.29 9.66 -15.13
C GLU A 36 15.29 10.74 -14.66
N GLY A 37 14.00 10.42 -14.67
CA GLY A 37 12.98 11.20 -13.97
C GLY A 37 12.96 10.88 -12.48
N GLN A 38 12.87 11.89 -11.62
CA GLN A 38 12.73 11.68 -10.17
C GLN A 38 11.38 11.00 -9.85
N LEU A 39 11.41 9.78 -9.32
CA LEU A 39 10.21 9.10 -8.82
C LEU A 39 9.78 9.72 -7.49
N ILE A 40 8.59 10.33 -7.44
CA ILE A 40 7.98 10.77 -6.19
C ILE A 40 7.18 9.61 -5.61
N TYR A 41 7.74 8.95 -4.59
CA TYR A 41 7.09 7.85 -3.89
C TYR A 41 6.21 8.38 -2.76
N HIS A 42 4.90 8.18 -2.85
CA HIS A 42 3.94 8.53 -1.81
C HIS A 42 2.98 7.36 -1.56
N VAL A 43 2.83 6.98 -0.29
CA VAL A 43 1.92 5.92 0.14
C VAL A 43 0.95 6.47 1.18
N LYS A 44 -0.31 6.04 1.08
CA LYS A 44 -1.31 6.30 2.09
C LYS A 44 -1.33 5.14 3.06
N TYR A 45 -1.07 5.42 4.34
CA TYR A 45 -1.21 4.42 5.39
C TYR A 45 -2.68 4.17 5.73
N ASP A 46 -2.99 2.91 5.97
CA ASP A 46 -4.29 2.46 6.45
C ASP A 46 -4.25 2.36 7.99
N TYR A 47 -4.93 3.29 8.65
CA TYR A 47 -4.98 3.36 10.10
C TYR A 47 -5.80 2.22 10.72
N ASP A 48 -6.75 1.62 10.00
CA ASP A 48 -7.45 0.42 10.47
C ASP A 48 -6.49 -0.77 10.51
N ALA A 49 -5.60 -0.89 9.52
CA ALA A 49 -4.57 -1.93 9.50
C ALA A 49 -3.53 -1.71 10.62
N ILE A 50 -3.12 -0.46 10.87
CA ILE A 50 -2.22 -0.12 11.98
C ILE A 50 -2.86 -0.48 13.33
N CYS A 51 -4.14 -0.14 13.54
CA CYS A 51 -4.87 -0.50 14.75
C CYS A 51 -4.92 -2.02 14.96
N LYS A 52 -5.13 -2.80 13.89
CA LYS A 52 -5.10 -4.27 13.95
C LYS A 52 -3.74 -4.81 14.37
N VAL A 53 -2.64 -4.26 13.85
CA VAL A 53 -1.27 -4.64 14.24
C VAL A 53 -1.03 -4.34 15.71
N LEU A 54 -1.48 -3.17 16.17
CA LEU A 54 -1.36 -2.75 17.57
C LEU A 54 -2.30 -3.51 18.52
N GLY A 55 -3.28 -4.26 18.00
CA GLY A 55 -4.27 -4.94 18.83
C GLY A 55 -5.28 -3.99 19.49
N ILE A 56 -5.43 -2.76 18.98
CA ILE A 56 -6.29 -1.72 19.57
C ILE A 56 -7.41 -1.30 18.61
N THR A 57 -8.40 -0.61 19.16
CA THR A 57 -9.46 0.02 18.35
C THR A 57 -9.02 1.42 17.91
N GLN A 58 -9.64 1.96 16.85
CA GLN A 58 -9.41 3.33 16.41
C GLN A 58 -9.63 4.35 17.54
N LYS A 59 -10.63 4.13 18.41
CA LYS A 59 -10.88 5.01 19.56
C LYS A 59 -9.71 5.06 20.54
N VAL A 60 -9.07 3.91 20.78
CA VAL A 60 -7.89 3.80 21.66
C VAL A 60 -6.68 4.46 20.98
N TYR A 61 -6.49 4.22 19.68
CA TYR A 61 -5.47 4.89 18.90
C TYR A 61 -5.59 6.42 18.99
N ASP A 62 -6.78 6.96 18.73
CA ASP A 62 -7.03 8.41 18.77
C ASP A 62 -6.78 9.00 20.17
N GLN A 63 -7.09 8.24 21.21
CA GLN A 63 -6.82 8.65 22.59
C GLN A 63 -5.32 8.70 22.86
N TYR A 64 -4.58 7.65 22.50
CA TYR A 64 -3.12 7.62 22.65
C TYR A 64 -2.44 8.70 21.82
N TRP A 65 -2.93 8.96 20.61
CA TRP A 65 -2.44 10.04 19.78
C TRP A 65 -2.61 11.39 20.49
N LYS A 66 -3.79 11.69 21.03
CA LYS A 66 -4.03 12.94 21.81
C LYS A 66 -3.15 13.05 23.04
N GLU A 67 -2.82 11.93 23.68
CA GLU A 67 -1.89 11.87 24.81
C GLU A 67 -0.42 12.09 24.37
N GLY A 68 -0.15 12.16 23.08
CA GLY A 68 1.18 12.36 22.53
C GLY A 68 2.00 11.09 22.48
N LEU A 69 1.38 9.93 22.26
CA LEU A 69 2.11 8.70 22.00
C LEU A 69 2.41 8.60 20.50
N SER A 70 3.62 8.20 20.17
CA SER A 70 3.95 7.71 18.83
C SER A 70 3.45 6.29 18.62
N ILE A 71 3.44 5.78 17.38
CA ILE A 71 3.05 4.39 17.10
C ILE A 71 3.95 3.40 17.86
N VAL A 72 5.25 3.71 18.01
CA VAL A 72 6.17 2.89 18.80
C VAL A 72 5.82 2.92 20.29
N ASP A 73 5.44 4.09 20.82
CA ASP A 73 5.01 4.20 22.23
C ASP A 73 3.71 3.43 22.48
N MET A 74 2.76 3.50 21.54
CA MET A 74 1.53 2.71 21.57
C MET A 74 1.85 1.21 21.57
N ALA A 75 2.70 0.76 20.65
CA ALA A 75 3.10 -0.65 20.55
C ALA A 75 3.73 -1.14 21.85
N LYS A 76 4.68 -0.36 22.42
CA LYS A 76 5.31 -0.68 23.70
C LYS A 76 4.29 -0.82 24.83
N LYS A 77 3.26 0.02 24.85
CA LYS A 77 2.18 -0.01 25.85
C LYS A 77 1.33 -1.28 25.74
N GLU A 78 1.11 -1.76 24.52
CA GLU A 78 0.38 -3.00 24.21
C GLU A 78 1.27 -4.26 24.28
N GLY A 79 2.54 -4.13 24.71
CA GLY A 79 3.47 -5.24 24.83
C GLY A 79 4.02 -5.75 23.49
N ILE A 80 3.93 -4.94 22.44
CA ILE A 80 4.46 -5.25 21.10
C ILE A 80 5.87 -4.67 20.99
N GLU A 81 6.80 -5.52 20.55
CA GLU A 81 8.19 -5.12 20.35
C GLU A 81 8.32 -4.16 19.17
N ARG A 82 9.21 -3.16 19.31
CA ARG A 82 9.46 -2.17 18.26
C ARG A 82 9.81 -2.81 16.91
N ARG A 83 10.57 -3.91 16.94
CA ARG A 83 10.97 -4.65 15.73
C ARG A 83 9.77 -5.17 14.96
N GLU A 84 8.68 -5.56 15.63
CA GLU A 84 7.47 -6.06 14.96
C GLU A 84 6.77 -4.94 14.19
N ILE A 85 6.70 -3.73 14.78
CA ILE A 85 6.19 -2.54 14.11
C ILE A 85 7.04 -2.17 12.89
N GLU A 86 8.36 -2.10 13.05
CA GLU A 86 9.28 -1.84 11.94
C GLU A 86 9.11 -2.88 10.83
N SER A 87 9.01 -4.16 11.18
CA SER A 87 8.82 -5.25 10.22
C SER A 87 7.50 -5.13 9.45
N TYR A 88 6.41 -4.73 10.11
CA TYR A 88 5.13 -4.46 9.47
C TYR A 88 5.25 -3.37 8.40
N PHE A 89 5.85 -2.23 8.73
CA PHE A 89 6.00 -1.12 7.78
C PHE A 89 6.97 -1.48 6.65
N ILE A 90 8.08 -2.16 6.92
CA ILE A 90 8.99 -2.66 5.88
C ILE A 90 8.23 -3.56 4.89
N ALA A 91 7.43 -4.50 5.40
CA ALA A 91 6.64 -5.40 4.56
C ALA A 91 5.58 -4.64 3.73
N PHE A 92 4.89 -3.68 4.33
CA PHE A 92 3.93 -2.81 3.63
C PHE A 92 4.58 -2.07 2.47
N HIS A 93 5.70 -1.38 2.72
CA HIS A 93 6.41 -0.63 1.68
C HIS A 93 6.95 -1.53 0.58
N TYR A 94 7.51 -2.70 0.95
CA TYR A 94 7.93 -3.69 -0.04
C TYR A 94 6.77 -4.07 -0.97
N GLN A 95 5.60 -4.37 -0.42
CA GLN A 95 4.41 -4.74 -1.21
C GLN A 95 3.94 -3.60 -2.12
N GLU A 96 3.92 -2.36 -1.63
CA GLU A 96 3.57 -1.19 -2.45
C GLU A 96 4.56 -0.97 -3.60
N MET A 97 5.86 -1.04 -3.32
CA MET A 97 6.89 -0.95 -4.36
C MET A 97 6.73 -2.06 -5.42
N GLN A 98 6.40 -3.29 -5.01
CA GLN A 98 6.12 -4.37 -5.98
C GLN A 98 4.92 -4.05 -6.89
N LYS A 99 3.87 -3.40 -6.38
CA LYS A 99 2.74 -2.96 -7.21
C LYS A 99 3.17 -1.95 -8.27
N TRP A 100 4.08 -1.03 -7.92
CA TRP A 100 4.57 0.00 -8.83
C TRP A 100 5.51 -0.59 -9.90
N ARG A 101 6.39 -1.53 -9.50
CA ARG A 101 7.25 -2.28 -10.41
C ARG A 101 6.45 -3.10 -11.42
N LYS A 102 5.41 -3.80 -10.97
CA LYS A 102 4.51 -4.58 -11.86
C LYS A 102 3.79 -3.72 -12.89
N LYS A 103 3.52 -2.45 -12.58
CA LYS A 103 2.90 -1.47 -13.48
C LYS A 103 3.91 -0.77 -14.41
N GLY A 104 5.21 -1.03 -14.26
CA GLY A 104 6.28 -0.37 -15.02
C GLY A 104 6.60 1.06 -14.55
N ALA A 105 5.97 1.54 -13.46
CA ALA A 105 6.18 2.90 -12.94
C ALA A 105 7.47 3.04 -12.10
N MET A 106 8.07 1.94 -11.69
CA MET A 106 9.29 1.89 -10.87
C MET A 106 10.29 0.92 -11.51
N ASN A 107 11.46 1.43 -11.91
CA ASN A 107 12.58 0.62 -12.37
C ASN A 107 13.50 0.23 -11.19
N GLU A 108 14.57 -0.50 -11.49
CA GLU A 108 15.52 -0.99 -10.48
C GLU A 108 16.28 0.14 -9.77
N HIS A 109 16.70 1.18 -10.51
CA HIS A 109 17.37 2.35 -9.94
C HIS A 109 16.48 3.09 -8.94
N HIS A 110 15.22 3.35 -9.30
CA HIS A 110 14.23 3.97 -8.39
C HIS A 110 14.02 3.12 -7.13
N TYR A 111 13.92 1.80 -7.29
CA TYR A 111 13.73 0.88 -6.16
C TYR A 111 14.90 0.95 -5.18
N PHE A 112 16.14 0.84 -5.66
CA PHE A 112 17.31 0.86 -4.78
C PHE A 112 17.48 2.19 -4.07
N ASN A 113 17.31 3.32 -4.77
CA ASN A 113 17.40 4.64 -4.15
C ASN A 113 16.36 4.79 -3.03
N LEU A 114 15.11 4.38 -3.28
CA LEU A 114 14.05 4.44 -2.29
C LEU A 114 14.31 3.54 -1.08
N VAL A 115 14.86 2.34 -1.28
CA VAL A 115 15.17 1.41 -0.18
C VAL A 115 16.19 1.99 0.81
N TYR A 116 17.14 2.81 0.36
CA TYR A 116 18.11 3.47 1.24
C TYR A 116 17.45 4.52 2.14
N GLU A 117 16.49 5.29 1.61
CA GLU A 117 15.78 6.33 2.37
C GLU A 117 14.67 5.76 3.26
N LEU A 118 14.15 4.58 2.89
CA LEU A 118 12.95 4.02 3.49
C LEU A 118 13.08 3.78 4.99
N LYS A 119 14.27 3.41 5.46
CA LYS A 119 14.50 3.17 6.89
C LYS A 119 14.20 4.42 7.72
N ASP A 120 14.71 5.57 7.29
CA ASP A 120 14.52 6.83 8.01
C ASP A 120 13.08 7.32 7.85
N GLN A 121 12.48 7.18 6.67
CA GLN A 121 11.05 7.50 6.47
C GLN A 121 10.11 6.67 7.35
N ILE A 122 10.38 5.36 7.50
CA ILE A 122 9.62 4.49 8.40
C ILE A 122 9.82 4.96 9.83
N LYS A 123 11.06 5.20 10.24
CA LYS A 123 11.39 5.66 11.59
C LYS A 123 10.66 6.96 11.92
N ASP A 124 10.76 7.97 11.06
CA ASP A 124 10.12 9.27 11.24
C ASP A 124 8.60 9.15 11.32
N PHE A 125 8.01 8.23 10.55
CA PHE A 125 6.58 7.98 10.60
C PHE A 125 6.15 7.32 11.93
N ILE A 126 6.83 6.25 12.35
CA ILE A 126 6.43 5.49 13.55
C ILE A 126 6.77 6.21 14.85
N GLU A 127 7.74 7.14 14.83
CA GLU A 127 8.12 7.99 15.97
C GLU A 127 7.38 9.33 16.01
N ARG A 128 6.58 9.64 14.97
CA ARG A 128 5.78 10.86 14.94
C ARG A 128 4.82 10.90 16.12
N ASN A 129 4.72 12.07 16.74
CA ASN A 129 3.88 12.35 17.89
C ASN A 129 3.32 13.78 17.73
N PRO A 130 2.02 14.03 17.97
CA PRO A 130 1.42 15.35 17.77
C PRO A 130 1.91 16.42 18.76
N ASN A 131 2.62 16.03 19.83
CA ASN A 131 3.11 16.91 20.88
C ASN A 131 4.63 17.15 20.81
N LYS A 132 5.32 16.65 19.77
CA LYS A 132 6.73 16.98 19.51
C LYS A 132 6.79 18.04 18.40
N GLU A 133 7.41 19.17 18.73
CA GLU A 133 7.81 20.22 17.77
C GLU A 133 8.93 19.74 16.85
#